data_AF-A0A2N9LDL5-F1
#
_entry.id   AF-A0A2N9LDL5-F1
#
_cell.length_a   1.000
_cell.length_b   1.000
_cell.length_c   1.000
_cell.angle_alpha   90.00
_cell.angle_beta   90.00
_cell.angle_gamma   90.00
#
_symmetry.space_group_name_H-M   'P 1'
#
loop_
_entity.id
_entity.type
_entity.pdbx_description
1 polymer ?
#
loop_
_entity_poly.entity_id
_entity_poly.type
_entity_poly.pdbx_seq_one_letter_code
_entity_poly.pdbx_strand_id
1 'polypeptide(L)'
;MSLNVLDRGSNLEYRFVPEGPTVSQLEWQAILAAIEATEGKWLIASGSIPNGIPQDAYAQIARIAARHGRRFVLDTSGPALRAALGQGIELAKPSLGELEHLVGRVLPDRRDQEDEAMALVRSGAARMVAVTLGADGAFLATPEGVLRRAAMDVAVHSAVGAGDAFLAGMTLALARGDSPAEALAWGTAAGAAAIVCAGTARLRRADVEARYRELCSAPPPQPRSARQIEPVTEAVAGGDDG
;
A
#
# COMPACT_ATOMS: atom_id res chain seq x y z
N MET A 1 -14.26 -14.72 1.83
CA MET A 1 -14.38 -14.13 3.19
C MET A 1 -13.15 -14.57 3.96
N SER A 2 -12.26 -13.66 4.37
CA SER A 2 -11.11 -14.01 5.20
C SER A 2 -11.53 -14.22 6.65
N LEU A 3 -10.95 -15.21 7.33
CA LEU A 3 -11.12 -15.42 8.76
C LEU A 3 -9.91 -14.83 9.49
N ASN A 4 -10.13 -13.79 10.30
CA ASN A 4 -9.11 -13.25 11.20
C ASN A 4 -9.32 -13.86 12.60
N VAL A 5 -8.27 -14.42 13.18
CA VAL A 5 -8.28 -15.04 14.52
C VAL A 5 -7.22 -14.34 15.36
N LEU A 6 -7.64 -13.66 16.44
CA LEU A 6 -6.74 -13.14 17.46
C LEU A 6 -6.59 -14.19 18.56
N ASP A 7 -5.40 -14.76 18.69
CA ASP A 7 -5.06 -15.60 19.84
C ASP A 7 -4.78 -14.69 21.05
N ARG A 8 -5.65 -14.75 22.06
CA ARG A 8 -5.54 -13.94 23.28
C ARG A 8 -4.38 -14.37 24.20
N GLY A 9 -3.88 -15.59 24.05
CA GLY A 9 -2.75 -16.10 24.85
C GLY A 9 -1.41 -15.56 24.36
N SER A 10 -1.22 -15.54 23.05
CA SER A 10 0.01 -15.03 22.41
C SER A 10 -0.08 -13.57 21.95
N ASN A 11 -1.28 -13.01 21.89
CA ASN A 11 -1.60 -11.70 21.28
C ASN A 11 -1.22 -11.62 19.79
N LEU A 12 -1.18 -12.77 19.09
CA LEU A 12 -0.92 -12.85 17.66
C LEU A 12 -2.23 -12.90 16.87
N GLU A 13 -2.24 -12.20 15.72
CA GLU A 13 -3.34 -12.23 14.77
C GLU A 13 -3.00 -13.15 13.57
N TYR A 14 -3.86 -14.14 13.32
CA TYR A 14 -3.75 -15.07 12.21
C TYR A 14 -4.84 -14.77 11.18
N ARG A 15 -4.45 -14.75 9.90
CA ARG A 15 -5.38 -14.53 8.78
C ARG A 15 -5.43 -15.74 7.88
N PHE A 16 -6.62 -16.32 7.75
CA PHE A 16 -6.90 -17.37 6.77
C PHE A 16 -7.66 -16.75 5.59
N VAL A 17 -6.99 -16.67 4.44
CA VAL A 17 -7.56 -16.13 3.21
C VAL A 17 -7.87 -17.31 2.28
N PRO A 18 -9.15 -17.71 2.13
CA PRO A 18 -9.51 -18.73 1.14
C PRO A 18 -9.30 -18.19 -0.27
N GLU A 19 -9.09 -19.08 -1.23
CA GLU A 19 -9.02 -18.71 -2.64
C GLU A 19 -10.30 -17.99 -3.09
N GLY A 20 -10.13 -17.03 -4.00
CA GLY A 20 -11.25 -16.35 -4.63
C GLY A 20 -12.09 -17.29 -5.50
N PRO A 21 -13.34 -16.92 -5.81
CA PRO A 21 -14.16 -17.71 -6.72
C PRO A 21 -13.53 -17.79 -8.11
N THR A 22 -13.85 -18.83 -8.86
CA THR A 22 -13.58 -18.88 -10.30
C THR A 22 -14.59 -17.98 -11.02
N VAL A 23 -14.08 -17.00 -11.77
CA VAL A 23 -14.90 -16.11 -12.60
C VAL A 23 -14.79 -16.59 -14.04
N SER A 24 -15.94 -16.77 -14.69
CA SER A 24 -16.02 -17.16 -16.09
C SER A 24 -15.65 -16.00 -17.02
N GLN A 25 -15.29 -16.33 -18.27
CA GLN A 25 -15.04 -15.32 -19.30
C GLN A 25 -16.26 -14.42 -19.53
N LEU A 26 -17.48 -14.95 -19.44
CA LEU A 26 -18.71 -14.18 -19.62
C LEU A 26 -18.90 -13.15 -18.51
N GLU A 27 -18.69 -13.56 -17.25
CA GLU A 27 -18.75 -12.66 -16.09
C GLU A 27 -17.67 -11.58 -16.18
N TRP A 28 -16.47 -11.93 -16.63
CA TRP A 28 -15.40 -10.95 -16.84
C TRP A 28 -15.77 -9.88 -17.87
N GLN A 29 -16.34 -10.30 -19.01
CA GLN A 29 -16.81 -9.34 -20.02
C GLN A 29 -17.93 -8.45 -19.49
N ALA A 30 -18.82 -8.99 -18.66
CA ALA A 30 -19.86 -8.20 -18.00
C ALA A 30 -19.28 -7.17 -17.03
N ILE A 31 -18.23 -7.53 -16.26
CA ILE A 31 -17.51 -6.61 -15.38
C ILE A 31 -16.87 -5.47 -16.19
N LEU A 32 -16.17 -5.79 -17.28
CA LEU A 32 -15.55 -4.77 -18.14
C LEU A 32 -16.59 -3.81 -18.73
N ALA A 33 -17.73 -4.34 -19.21
CA ALA A 33 -18.83 -3.52 -19.72
C ALA A 33 -19.42 -2.60 -18.64
N ALA A 34 -19.59 -3.10 -17.40
CA ALA A 34 -20.07 -2.30 -16.28
C ALA A 34 -19.09 -1.18 -15.89
N ILE A 35 -17.78 -1.47 -15.89
CA ILE A 35 -16.73 -0.46 -15.67
C ILE A 35 -16.77 0.61 -16.76
N GLU A 36 -16.90 0.20 -18.03
CA GLU A 36 -16.98 1.11 -19.17
C GLU A 36 -18.19 2.05 -19.06
N ALA A 37 -19.35 1.52 -18.72
CA ALA A 37 -20.60 2.28 -18.55
C ALA A 37 -20.64 3.19 -17.31
N THR A 38 -19.78 2.97 -16.30
CA THR A 38 -19.80 3.76 -15.06
C THR A 38 -19.13 5.11 -15.24
N GLU A 39 -19.82 6.20 -14.87
CA GLU A 39 -19.24 7.55 -14.90
C GLU A 39 -18.25 7.80 -13.74
N GLY A 40 -17.26 8.67 -13.98
CA GLY A 40 -16.33 9.09 -12.94
C GLY A 40 -14.99 9.57 -13.50
N LYS A 41 -14.30 10.44 -12.76
CA LYS A 41 -12.96 10.94 -13.12
C LYS A 41 -11.82 10.04 -12.63
N TRP A 42 -12.08 9.21 -11.63
CA TRP A 42 -11.11 8.34 -10.97
C TRP A 42 -11.65 6.91 -10.97
N LEU A 43 -10.80 5.95 -11.30
CA LEU A 43 -11.09 4.53 -11.24
C LEU A 43 -10.02 3.86 -10.38
N ILE A 44 -10.43 3.19 -9.31
CA ILE A 44 -9.54 2.54 -8.37
C ILE A 44 -9.76 1.03 -8.49
N ALA A 45 -8.69 0.28 -8.71
CA ALA A 45 -8.69 -1.18 -8.68
C ALA A 45 -7.71 -1.65 -7.60
N SER A 46 -8.18 -2.52 -6.70
CA SER A 46 -7.38 -3.07 -5.60
C SER A 46 -7.63 -4.56 -5.43
N GLY A 47 -6.57 -5.32 -5.15
CA GLY A 47 -6.62 -6.72 -4.75
C GLY A 47 -5.98 -7.68 -5.75
N SER A 48 -6.02 -8.97 -5.40
CA SER A 48 -5.56 -10.08 -6.23
C SER A 48 -6.54 -10.40 -7.36
N ILE A 49 -6.03 -10.88 -8.48
CA ILE A 49 -6.84 -11.38 -9.59
C ILE A 49 -7.48 -12.73 -9.18
N PRO A 50 -8.81 -12.91 -9.30
CA PRO A 50 -9.46 -14.18 -8.99
C PRO A 50 -9.20 -15.24 -10.07
N ASN A 51 -9.43 -16.52 -9.73
CA ASN A 51 -9.25 -17.63 -10.66
C ASN A 51 -10.12 -17.44 -11.92
N GLY A 52 -9.60 -17.81 -13.09
CA GLY A 52 -10.32 -17.68 -14.37
C GLY A 52 -10.22 -16.31 -15.05
N ILE A 53 -9.67 -15.30 -14.37
CA ILE A 53 -9.42 -13.97 -14.96
C ILE A 53 -8.00 -13.90 -15.54
N PRO A 54 -7.82 -13.27 -16.73
CA PRO A 54 -6.49 -13.14 -17.34
C PRO A 54 -5.55 -12.28 -16.48
N GLN A 55 -4.25 -12.58 -16.52
CA GLN A 55 -3.23 -11.84 -15.75
C GLN A 55 -3.14 -10.35 -16.14
N ASP A 56 -3.54 -9.99 -17.36
CA ASP A 56 -3.57 -8.61 -17.83
C ASP A 56 -4.91 -7.90 -17.52
N ALA A 57 -5.75 -8.43 -16.63
CA ALA A 57 -7.05 -7.84 -16.32
C ALA A 57 -6.96 -6.37 -15.89
N TYR A 58 -5.99 -6.00 -15.05
CA TYR A 58 -5.79 -4.60 -14.69
C TYR A 58 -5.25 -3.74 -15.83
N ALA A 59 -4.53 -4.33 -16.79
CA ALA A 59 -4.17 -3.65 -18.04
C ALA A 59 -5.41 -3.36 -18.89
N GLN A 60 -6.35 -4.31 -18.99
CA GLN A 60 -7.62 -4.12 -19.67
C GLN A 60 -8.44 -2.99 -19.03
N ILE A 61 -8.53 -2.96 -17.69
CA ILE A 61 -9.19 -1.91 -16.93
C ILE A 61 -8.50 -0.55 -17.13
N ALA A 62 -7.16 -0.50 -17.08
CA ALA A 62 -6.38 0.72 -17.30
C ALA A 62 -6.64 1.30 -18.70
N ARG A 63 -6.72 0.45 -19.74
CA ARG A 63 -7.07 0.87 -21.11
C ARG A 63 -8.48 1.46 -21.18
N ILE A 64 -9.46 0.90 -20.48
CA ILE A 64 -10.81 1.48 -20.39
C ILE A 64 -10.74 2.86 -19.72
N ALA A 65 -10.05 2.98 -18.58
CA ALA A 65 -9.87 4.26 -17.90
C ALA A 65 -9.27 5.32 -18.84
N ALA A 66 -8.21 4.97 -19.57
CA ALA A 66 -7.55 5.85 -20.51
C ALA A 66 -8.48 6.32 -21.65
N ARG A 67 -9.27 5.42 -22.26
CA ARG A 67 -10.24 5.78 -23.32
C ARG A 67 -11.28 6.80 -22.86
N HIS A 68 -11.63 6.77 -21.57
CA HIS A 68 -12.59 7.68 -20.96
C HIS A 68 -11.95 8.88 -20.24
N GLY A 69 -10.62 9.06 -20.34
CA GLY A 69 -9.90 10.15 -19.68
C GLY A 69 -9.95 10.08 -18.15
N ARG A 70 -10.14 8.88 -17.57
CA ARG A 70 -10.18 8.64 -16.12
C ARG A 70 -8.77 8.41 -15.59
N ARG A 71 -8.50 8.90 -14.40
CA ARG A 71 -7.26 8.61 -13.66
C ARG A 71 -7.36 7.23 -13.01
N PHE A 72 -6.47 6.32 -13.40
CA PHE A 72 -6.48 4.95 -12.92
C PHE A 72 -5.51 4.75 -11.74
N VAL A 73 -6.03 4.25 -10.62
CA VAL A 73 -5.27 3.95 -9.40
C VAL A 73 -5.24 2.45 -9.19
N LEU A 74 -4.06 1.90 -8.91
CA LEU A 74 -3.86 0.46 -8.81
C LEU A 74 -3.14 0.05 -7.52
N ASP A 75 -3.73 -0.90 -6.80
CA ASP A 75 -3.12 -1.60 -5.66
C ASP A 75 -3.19 -3.11 -5.88
N THR A 76 -2.10 -3.68 -6.36
CA THR A 76 -2.01 -5.11 -6.64
C THR A 76 -0.54 -5.53 -6.60
N SER A 77 -0.26 -6.81 -6.81
CA SER A 77 1.06 -7.39 -6.68
C SER A 77 1.41 -8.35 -7.80
N GLY A 78 2.69 -8.75 -7.83
CA GLY A 78 3.16 -9.85 -8.67
C GLY A 78 2.92 -9.64 -10.17
N PRO A 79 2.56 -10.71 -10.90
CA PRO A 79 2.33 -10.65 -12.36
C PRO A 79 1.24 -9.65 -12.77
N ALA A 80 0.22 -9.47 -11.94
CA ALA A 80 -0.89 -8.55 -12.20
C ALA A 80 -0.41 -7.09 -12.24
N LEU A 81 0.43 -6.70 -11.27
CA LEU A 81 1.05 -5.37 -11.26
C LEU A 81 1.93 -5.19 -12.49
N ARG A 82 2.81 -6.16 -12.75
CA ARG A 82 3.74 -6.12 -13.90
C ARG A 82 3.01 -5.94 -15.23
N ALA A 83 1.90 -6.65 -15.44
CA ALA A 83 1.13 -6.58 -16.67
C ALA A 83 0.42 -5.23 -16.88
N ALA A 84 0.09 -4.52 -15.79
CA ALA A 84 -0.61 -3.23 -15.84
C ALA A 84 0.34 -2.03 -16.00
N LEU A 85 1.62 -2.17 -15.67
CA LEU A 85 2.61 -1.10 -15.84
C LEU A 85 2.70 -0.63 -17.30
N GLY A 86 2.80 0.68 -17.48
CA GLY A 86 2.85 1.32 -18.80
C GLY A 86 1.49 1.47 -19.48
N GLN A 87 0.38 1.09 -18.83
CA GLN A 87 -0.97 1.19 -19.38
C GLN A 87 -1.73 2.46 -18.95
N GLY A 88 -1.02 3.48 -18.47
CA GLY A 88 -1.61 4.76 -18.04
C GLY A 88 -2.07 4.79 -16.58
N ILE A 89 -1.32 4.14 -15.68
CA ILE A 89 -1.57 4.21 -14.23
C ILE A 89 -1.22 5.62 -13.72
N GLU A 90 -2.18 6.29 -13.07
CA GLU A 90 -1.96 7.56 -12.38
C GLU A 90 -1.20 7.36 -11.06
N LEU A 91 -1.60 6.37 -10.27
CA LEU A 91 -0.99 6.05 -8.99
C LEU A 91 -0.93 4.53 -8.78
N ALA A 92 0.27 3.98 -8.63
CA ALA A 92 0.48 2.61 -8.18
C ALA A 92 0.88 2.61 -6.69
N LYS A 93 0.36 1.68 -5.88
CA LYS A 93 0.73 1.54 -4.47
C LYS A 93 1.29 0.16 -4.10
N PRO A 94 2.50 -0.20 -4.50
CA PRO A 94 3.14 -1.40 -3.94
C PRO A 94 3.62 -1.16 -2.49
N SER A 95 3.69 -2.21 -1.70
CA SER A 95 4.55 -2.27 -0.52
C SER A 95 6.03 -2.46 -0.93
N LEU A 96 6.96 -2.26 0.00
CA LEU A 96 8.39 -2.51 -0.28
C LEU A 96 8.63 -3.93 -0.82
N GLY A 97 8.05 -4.96 -0.18
CA GLY A 97 8.22 -6.35 -0.63
C GLY A 97 7.63 -6.60 -2.02
N GLU A 98 6.52 -5.93 -2.38
CA GLU A 98 5.94 -6.02 -3.73
C GLU A 98 6.81 -5.30 -4.76
N LEU A 99 7.44 -4.18 -4.40
CA LEU A 99 8.41 -3.49 -5.25
C LEU A 99 9.66 -4.36 -5.47
N GLU A 100 10.23 -4.94 -4.42
CA GLU A 100 11.36 -5.87 -4.48
C GLU A 100 11.06 -7.07 -5.38
N HIS A 101 9.86 -7.66 -5.23
CA HIS A 101 9.41 -8.74 -6.09
C HIS A 101 9.25 -8.31 -7.55
N LEU A 102 8.77 -7.09 -7.79
CA LEU A 102 8.62 -6.54 -9.13
C LEU A 102 9.99 -6.38 -9.83
N VAL A 103 10.99 -5.88 -9.11
CA VAL A 103 12.35 -5.65 -9.65
C VAL A 103 13.23 -6.90 -9.60
N GLY A 104 12.86 -7.92 -8.82
CA GLY A 104 13.59 -9.18 -8.68
C GLY A 104 14.85 -9.09 -7.81
N ARG A 105 14.97 -8.08 -6.95
CA ARG A 105 16.10 -7.89 -6.02
C ARG A 105 15.65 -7.21 -4.73
N VAL A 106 16.41 -7.39 -3.66
CA VAL A 106 16.24 -6.68 -2.38
C VAL A 106 16.69 -5.22 -2.54
N LEU A 107 16.01 -4.31 -1.86
CA LEU A 107 16.28 -2.87 -1.83
C LEU A 107 16.58 -2.43 -0.39
N PRO A 108 17.80 -2.71 0.11
CA PRO A 108 18.10 -2.67 1.54
C PRO A 108 18.17 -1.26 2.11
N ASP A 109 18.52 -0.27 1.28
CA ASP A 109 18.69 1.10 1.71
C ASP A 109 17.66 2.05 1.08
N ARG A 110 17.48 3.18 1.75
CA ARG A 110 16.56 4.24 1.33
C ARG A 110 16.77 4.66 -0.12
N ARG A 111 18.03 4.80 -0.55
CA ARG A 111 18.33 5.38 -1.85
C ARG A 111 17.93 4.40 -2.96
N ASP A 112 18.25 3.12 -2.79
CA ASP A 112 17.85 2.05 -3.69
C ASP A 112 16.32 1.98 -3.85
N GLN A 113 15.58 2.10 -2.74
CA GLN A 113 14.12 2.10 -2.76
C GLN A 113 13.55 3.28 -3.56
N GLU A 114 14.06 4.48 -3.30
CA GLU A 114 13.62 5.72 -3.94
C GLU A 114 14.01 5.76 -5.43
N ASP A 115 15.22 5.31 -5.78
CA ASP A 115 15.74 5.28 -7.14
C ASP A 115 14.96 4.30 -8.04
N GLU A 116 14.57 3.12 -7.52
CA GLU A 116 13.75 2.16 -8.27
C GLU A 116 12.33 2.67 -8.53
N ALA A 117 11.68 3.26 -7.52
CA ALA A 117 10.36 3.86 -7.72
C ALA A 117 10.42 5.03 -8.73
N MET A 118 11.48 5.84 -8.68
CA MET A 118 11.71 6.89 -9.68
C MET A 118 12.00 6.33 -11.07
N ALA A 119 12.63 5.16 -11.19
CA ALA A 119 12.83 4.50 -12.49
C ALA A 119 11.49 4.07 -13.12
N LEU A 120 10.54 3.58 -12.32
CA LEU A 120 9.17 3.29 -12.78
C LEU A 120 8.45 4.56 -13.26
N VAL A 121 8.58 5.68 -12.53
CA VAL A 121 7.99 6.96 -12.95
C VAL A 121 8.62 7.48 -14.24
N ARG A 122 9.96 7.50 -14.32
CA ARG A 122 10.70 8.01 -15.48
C ARG A 122 10.47 7.19 -16.75
N SER A 123 10.26 5.88 -16.62
CA SER A 123 9.96 5.01 -17.76
C SER A 123 8.50 5.10 -18.22
N GLY A 124 7.64 5.82 -17.51
CA GLY A 124 6.20 5.92 -17.80
C GLY A 124 5.41 4.69 -17.35
N ALA A 125 5.99 3.82 -16.51
CA ALA A 125 5.32 2.65 -15.98
C ALA A 125 4.09 3.01 -15.12
N ALA A 126 4.20 4.10 -14.36
CA ALA A 126 3.10 4.79 -13.68
C ALA A 126 3.47 6.28 -13.53
N ARG A 127 2.49 7.18 -13.44
CA ARG A 127 2.76 8.61 -13.22
C ARG A 127 3.30 8.87 -11.81
N MET A 128 2.75 8.17 -10.81
CA MET A 128 3.19 8.23 -9.42
C MET A 128 3.27 6.81 -8.83
N VAL A 129 4.24 6.59 -7.93
CA VAL A 129 4.40 5.32 -7.20
C VAL A 129 4.49 5.60 -5.71
N ALA A 130 3.47 5.20 -4.96
CA ALA A 130 3.42 5.29 -3.50
C ALA A 130 3.89 3.98 -2.86
N VAL A 131 5.07 3.96 -2.26
CA VAL A 131 5.62 2.76 -1.64
C VAL A 131 5.37 2.79 -0.13
N THR A 132 4.65 1.80 0.40
CA THR A 132 4.43 1.67 1.84
C THR A 132 5.52 0.81 2.49
N LEU A 133 6.06 1.27 3.62
CA LEU A 133 7.20 0.70 4.34
C LEU A 133 6.81 0.10 5.71
N GLY A 134 5.51 -0.09 5.97
CA GLY A 134 5.03 -0.52 7.28
C GLY A 134 5.37 0.49 8.38
N ALA A 135 6.14 0.06 9.38
CA ALA A 135 6.51 0.88 10.55
C ALA A 135 7.42 2.08 10.20
N ASP A 136 8.05 2.09 9.03
CA ASP A 136 8.91 3.19 8.58
C ASP A 136 8.15 4.26 7.78
N GLY A 137 6.84 4.09 7.58
CA GLY A 137 5.97 5.04 6.91
C GLY A 137 5.79 4.74 5.43
N ALA A 138 5.91 5.77 4.59
CA ALA A 138 5.74 5.65 3.15
C ALA A 138 6.51 6.74 2.40
N PHE A 139 6.76 6.51 1.12
CA PHE A 139 7.23 7.55 0.21
C PHE A 139 6.46 7.52 -1.11
N LEU A 140 6.50 8.64 -1.82
CA LEU A 140 5.83 8.86 -3.10
C LEU A 140 6.86 9.35 -4.10
N ALA A 141 7.11 8.54 -5.13
CA ALA A 141 7.83 8.97 -6.32
C ALA A 141 6.86 9.68 -7.28
N THR A 142 7.26 10.85 -7.76
CA THR A 142 6.53 11.73 -8.67
C THR A 142 7.44 12.19 -9.80
N PRO A 143 6.92 12.76 -10.90
CA PRO A 143 7.77 13.35 -11.93
C PRO A 143 8.71 14.44 -11.41
N GLU A 144 8.32 15.11 -10.31
CA GLU A 144 9.08 16.20 -9.68
C GLU A 144 10.12 15.71 -8.66
N GLY A 145 10.10 14.42 -8.31
CA GLY A 145 11.02 13.81 -7.34
C GLY A 145 10.31 12.97 -6.28
N VAL A 146 10.98 12.75 -5.16
CA VAL A 146 10.51 11.86 -4.09
C VAL A 146 10.09 12.64 -2.85
N LEU A 147 8.92 12.30 -2.33
CA LEU A 147 8.38 12.79 -1.07
C LEU A 147 8.33 11.64 -0.06
N ARG A 148 8.87 11.82 1.14
CA ARG A 148 8.86 10.77 2.17
C ARG A 148 8.20 11.24 3.46
N ARG A 149 7.46 10.33 4.10
CA ARG A 149 6.84 10.53 5.40
C ARG A 149 7.12 9.33 6.30
N ALA A 150 7.57 9.60 7.52
CA ALA A 150 7.67 8.59 8.57
C ALA A 150 6.25 8.16 9.00
N ALA A 151 6.13 6.94 9.52
CA ALA A 151 4.89 6.50 10.15
C ALA A 151 4.57 7.37 11.37
N MET A 152 3.27 7.52 11.66
CA MET A 152 2.83 8.12 12.91
C MET A 152 3.06 7.13 14.06
N ASP A 153 3.47 7.64 15.21
CA ASP A 153 3.63 6.83 16.43
C ASP A 153 2.26 6.57 17.05
N VAL A 154 1.63 5.45 16.65
CA VAL A 154 0.29 5.05 17.10
C VAL A 154 0.31 3.63 17.66
N ALA A 155 -0.58 3.35 18.61
CA ALA A 155 -0.76 2.00 19.13
C ALA A 155 -1.19 1.05 17.99
N VAL A 156 -0.39 0.02 17.76
CA VAL A 156 -0.68 -0.97 16.71
C VAL A 156 -1.68 -1.97 17.26
N HIS A 157 -2.92 -1.90 16.76
CA HIS A 157 -3.95 -2.89 17.09
C HIS A 157 -4.13 -3.92 15.98
N SER A 158 -4.20 -3.50 14.72
CA SER A 158 -4.19 -4.40 13.57
C SER A 158 -3.66 -3.67 12.32
N ALA A 159 -2.86 -4.34 11.50
CA ALA A 159 -2.42 -3.79 10.22
C ALA A 159 -3.42 -4.02 9.07
N VAL A 160 -4.52 -4.75 9.32
CA VAL A 160 -5.54 -5.07 8.32
C VAL A 160 -6.16 -3.77 7.78
N GLY A 161 -6.22 -3.60 6.46
CA GLY A 161 -6.88 -2.47 5.82
C GLY A 161 -6.11 -1.13 5.89
N ALA A 162 -4.94 -1.09 6.54
CA ALA A 162 -4.13 0.13 6.61
C ALA A 162 -3.66 0.59 5.22
N GLY A 163 -3.31 -0.35 4.34
CA GLY A 163 -2.93 -0.06 2.95
C GLY A 163 -4.09 0.50 2.12
N ASP A 164 -5.29 -0.08 2.26
CA ASP A 164 -6.50 0.39 1.59
C ASP A 164 -6.89 1.80 2.08
N ALA A 165 -6.85 2.03 3.39
CA ALA A 165 -7.12 3.33 3.98
C ALA A 165 -6.11 4.38 3.52
N PHE A 166 -4.82 4.01 3.46
CA PHE A 166 -3.77 4.86 2.91
C PHE A 166 -4.05 5.24 1.45
N LEU A 167 -4.34 4.25 0.58
CA LEU A 167 -4.65 4.50 -0.83
C LEU A 167 -5.88 5.38 -1.01
N ALA A 168 -6.93 5.12 -0.24
CA ALA A 168 -8.17 5.89 -0.27
C ALA A 168 -7.94 7.34 0.17
N GLY A 169 -7.16 7.57 1.23
CA GLY A 169 -6.77 8.90 1.70
C GLY A 169 -6.00 9.69 0.65
N MET A 170 -5.00 9.06 0.02
CA MET A 170 -4.24 9.68 -1.07
C MET A 170 -5.13 10.01 -2.28
N THR A 171 -5.93 9.04 -2.72
CA THR A 171 -6.77 9.19 -3.92
C THR A 171 -7.81 10.28 -3.72
N LEU A 172 -8.42 10.37 -2.54
CA LEU A 172 -9.38 11.42 -2.22
C LEU A 172 -8.75 12.81 -2.24
N ALA A 173 -7.55 12.97 -1.69
CA ALA A 173 -6.81 14.23 -1.70
C ALA A 173 -6.45 14.66 -3.13
N LEU A 174 -5.88 13.73 -3.93
CA LEU A 174 -5.58 13.99 -5.34
C LEU A 174 -6.85 14.33 -6.15
N ALA A 175 -7.97 13.68 -5.86
CA ALA A 175 -9.25 13.96 -6.53
C ALA A 175 -9.82 15.35 -6.18
N ARG A 176 -9.44 15.92 -5.04
CA ARG A 176 -9.78 17.31 -4.64
C ARG A 176 -8.85 18.36 -5.26
N GLY A 177 -7.74 17.93 -5.84
CA GLY A 177 -6.71 18.82 -6.39
C GLY A 177 -5.61 19.18 -5.39
N ASP A 178 -5.54 18.49 -4.25
CA ASP A 178 -4.46 18.67 -3.28
C ASP A 178 -3.11 18.27 -3.90
N SER A 179 -2.03 18.83 -3.40
CA SER A 179 -0.68 18.51 -3.86
C SER A 179 -0.29 17.06 -3.55
N PRO A 180 0.68 16.46 -4.28
CA PRO A 180 1.20 15.13 -3.95
C PRO A 180 1.70 14.98 -2.51
N ALA A 181 2.25 16.06 -1.93
CA ALA A 181 2.71 16.09 -0.54
C ALA A 181 1.54 16.04 0.45
N GLU A 182 0.45 16.76 0.18
CA GLU A 182 -0.78 16.71 0.99
C GLU A 182 -1.47 15.35 0.83
N ALA A 183 -1.49 14.80 -0.37
CA ALA A 183 -2.04 13.46 -0.61
C ALA A 183 -1.29 12.39 0.18
N LEU A 184 0.05 12.42 0.17
CA LEU A 184 0.87 11.50 0.98
C LEU A 184 0.58 11.68 2.49
N ALA A 185 0.36 12.91 2.95
CA ALA A 185 0.00 13.18 4.35
C ALA A 185 -1.39 12.63 4.70
N TRP A 186 -2.40 12.80 3.84
CA TRP A 186 -3.73 12.22 4.00
C TRP A 186 -3.70 10.69 4.01
N GLY A 187 -2.93 10.08 3.10
CA GLY A 187 -2.72 8.63 3.10
C GLY A 187 -2.09 8.14 4.40
N THR A 188 -1.02 8.79 4.85
CA THR A 188 -0.34 8.43 6.10
C THR A 188 -1.28 8.52 7.31
N ALA A 189 -2.06 9.60 7.41
CA ALA A 189 -3.06 9.79 8.46
C ALA A 189 -4.17 8.73 8.42
N ALA A 190 -4.66 8.38 7.23
CA ALA A 190 -5.71 7.38 7.07
C ALA A 190 -5.21 5.96 7.41
N GLY A 191 -4.01 5.60 6.98
CA GLY A 191 -3.37 4.34 7.36
C GLY A 191 -3.15 4.25 8.87
N ALA A 192 -2.64 5.31 9.51
CA ALA A 192 -2.46 5.35 10.96
C ALA A 192 -3.78 5.23 11.73
N ALA A 193 -4.84 5.92 11.27
CA ALA A 193 -6.16 5.80 11.88
C ALA A 193 -6.73 4.37 11.75
N ALA A 194 -6.53 3.71 10.60
CA ALA A 194 -6.94 2.32 10.40
C ALA A 194 -6.20 1.35 11.32
N ILE A 195 -4.90 1.57 11.55
CA ILE A 195 -4.09 0.72 12.45
C ILE A 195 -4.63 0.70 13.89
N VAL A 196 -5.19 1.83 14.33
CA VAL A 196 -5.76 1.98 15.67
C VAL A 196 -7.17 1.38 15.77
N CYS A 197 -7.89 1.26 14.65
CA CYS A 197 -9.21 0.63 14.59
C CYS A 197 -9.09 -0.90 14.61
N ALA A 198 -8.99 -1.50 15.80
CA ALA A 198 -9.03 -2.96 15.96
C ALA A 198 -10.42 -3.55 15.61
N GLY A 199 -10.44 -4.73 14.97
CA GLY A 199 -11.63 -5.60 14.89
C GLY A 199 -12.74 -5.14 13.94
N THR A 200 -13.98 -5.03 14.43
CA THR A 200 -15.18 -4.63 13.66
C THR A 200 -15.44 -3.13 13.66
N ALA A 201 -14.55 -2.33 14.27
CA ALA A 201 -14.69 -0.89 14.35
C ALA A 201 -14.51 -0.23 12.98
N ARG A 202 -15.49 0.58 12.58
CA ARG A 202 -15.46 1.29 11.30
C ARG A 202 -14.54 2.50 11.39
N LEU A 203 -13.57 2.60 10.48
CA LEU A 203 -12.75 3.80 10.30
C LEU A 203 -13.65 5.02 10.08
N ARG A 204 -13.54 6.05 10.93
CA ARG A 204 -14.35 7.27 10.81
C ARG A 204 -13.52 8.42 10.24
N ARG A 205 -14.17 9.25 9.44
CA ARG A 205 -13.59 10.47 8.87
C ARG A 205 -12.94 11.37 9.94
N ALA A 206 -13.60 11.57 11.07
CA ALA A 206 -13.10 12.40 12.15
C ALA A 206 -11.77 11.90 12.74
N ASP A 207 -11.57 10.58 12.79
CA ASP A 207 -10.32 9.98 13.28
C ASP A 207 -9.17 10.27 12.31
N VAL A 208 -9.42 10.14 10.99
CA VAL A 208 -8.46 10.49 9.94
C VAL A 208 -8.11 11.98 9.96
N GLU A 209 -9.10 12.86 10.07
CA GLU A 209 -8.91 14.31 10.12
C GLU A 209 -8.14 14.74 11.38
N ALA A 210 -8.33 14.05 12.51
CA ALA A 210 -7.54 14.28 13.71
C ALA A 210 -6.07 13.88 13.50
N ARG A 211 -5.81 12.70 12.92
CA ARG A 211 -4.45 12.24 12.60
C ARG A 211 -3.76 13.16 11.59
N TYR A 212 -4.48 13.66 10.59
CA TYR A 212 -3.94 14.58 9.60
C TYR A 212 -3.50 15.91 10.24
N ARG A 213 -4.32 16.48 11.14
CA ARG A 213 -3.96 17.70 11.87
C ARG A 213 -2.74 17.48 12.75
N GLU A 214 -2.69 16.36 13.47
CA GLU A 214 -1.53 15.95 14.28
C GLU A 214 -0.25 15.88 13.42
N LEU A 215 -0.32 15.19 12.28
CA LEU A 215 0.79 15.05 11.33
C LEU A 215 1.28 16.41 10.79
N CYS A 216 0.38 17.35 10.50
CA CYS A 216 0.74 18.68 10.01
C CYS A 216 1.28 19.60 11.11
N SER A 217 0.93 19.35 12.37
CA SER A 217 1.40 20.12 13.53
C SER A 217 2.72 19.61 14.11
N ALA A 218 3.13 18.38 13.76
CA ALA A 218 4.32 17.76 14.30
C ALA A 218 5.59 18.46 13.76
N PRO A 219 6.56 18.82 14.63
CA PRO A 219 7.88 19.20 14.18
C PRO A 219 8.54 18.02 13.43
N PRO A 220 9.46 18.28 12.49
CA PRO A 220 10.11 17.22 11.72
C PRO A 220 10.70 16.15 12.65
N PRO A 221 10.57 14.85 12.30
CA PRO A 221 11.02 13.78 13.17
C PRO A 221 12.52 13.93 13.43
N GLN A 222 12.89 13.91 14.71
CA GLN A 222 14.30 13.81 15.11
C GLN A 222 14.81 12.41 14.73
N PRO A 223 16.03 12.27 14.20
CA PRO A 223 16.59 10.97 13.86
C PRO A 223 16.60 10.09 15.11
N ARG A 224 15.97 8.91 15.05
CA ARG A 224 16.04 7.92 16.13
C ARG A 224 17.50 7.51 16.28
N SER A 225 18.11 7.82 17.43
CA SER A 225 19.44 7.30 17.78
C SER A 225 19.37 5.77 17.76
N ALA A 226 20.26 5.13 17.02
CA ALA A 226 20.42 3.69 17.02
C ALA A 226 20.43 3.19 18.48
N ARG A 227 19.40 2.46 18.90
CA ARG A 227 19.43 1.78 20.20
C ARG A 227 20.60 0.81 20.15
N GLN A 228 21.55 1.00 21.04
CA GLN A 228 22.63 0.05 21.29
C GLN A 228 21.97 -1.30 21.61
N ILE A 229 22.23 -2.28 20.76
CA ILE A 229 21.92 -3.67 21.04
C ILE A 229 22.95 -4.08 22.10
N GLU A 230 22.53 -4.25 23.35
CA GLU A 230 23.39 -4.88 24.35
C GLU A 230 23.64 -6.34 23.93
N PRO A 231 24.87 -6.84 24.02
CA PRO A 231 25.19 -8.19 23.61
C PRO A 231 24.53 -9.20 24.55
N VAL A 232 23.79 -10.14 23.98
CA VAL A 232 23.29 -11.32 24.70
C VAL A 232 24.50 -12.20 25.01
N THR A 233 24.85 -12.34 26.28
CA THR A 233 25.84 -13.31 26.76
C THR A 233 25.31 -14.74 26.56
N GLU A 234 26.02 -15.52 25.75
CA GLU A 234 25.85 -16.97 25.64
C GLU A 234 26.28 -17.64 26.95
N ALA A 235 25.36 -18.38 27.57
CA ALA A 235 25.68 -19.30 28.66
C ALA A 235 26.21 -20.60 28.07
N VAL A 236 27.52 -20.82 28.18
CA VAL A 236 28.16 -22.11 27.90
C VAL A 236 27.87 -23.04 29.08
N ALA A 237 27.07 -24.09 28.87
CA ALA A 237 26.94 -25.17 29.82
C ALA A 237 28.26 -25.97 29.84
N GLY A 238 29.01 -25.84 30.93
CA GLY A 238 30.16 -26.70 31.22
C GLY A 238 29.70 -28.14 31.41
N GLY A 239 30.36 -29.05 30.69
CA GLY A 239 30.31 -30.47 31.00
C GLY A 239 31.05 -30.73 32.31
N ASP A 240 30.45 -31.55 33.16
CA ASP A 240 31.05 -32.07 34.38
C ASP A 240 31.32 -33.55 34.15
N ASP A 241 32.60 -33.90 34.00
CA ASP A 241 33.13 -35.25 34.15
C ASP A 241 33.50 -35.43 35.63
N GLY A 242 32.82 -36.34 36.32
CA GLY A 242 33.08 -36.71 37.71
C GLY A 242 32.19 -37.83 38.23
#